data_AF-A0A1A8E290-F1
#
_entry.id   AF-A0A1A8E290-F1
#
_cell.length_a   1.000
_cell.length_b   1.000
_cell.length_c   1.000
_cell.angle_alpha   90.00
_cell.angle_beta   90.00
_cell.angle_gamma   90.00
#
_symmetry.space_group_name_H-M   'P 1'
#
loop_
_entity.id
_entity.type
_entity.pdbx_description
1 polymer ?
#
loop_
_entity_poly.entity_id
_entity_poly.type
_entity_poly.pdbx_seq_one_letter_code
_entity_poly.pdbx_strand_id
1 'polypeptide(L)'
;DKLVARAARNIEQLLRKRSAALEKLATAAEVFQMEHVWKDEFEDDEIAYYNSKDNLDANETEGRKYRIRPDFKEDPSYKRLTDHNHTAVHIPTDISEGSTIILNELNWTEALEETFRINKEEDPSLLWQVFGSATGLTRYYPASPWIDTS
;
A
#
# COMPACT_ATOMS: atom_id res chain seq x y z
N ASP A 1 -23.70 -22.60 26.56
CA ASP A 1 -22.22 -22.63 26.52
C ASP A 1 -21.54 -21.28 26.70
N LYS A 2 -20.71 -21.11 27.74
CA LYS A 2 -19.95 -19.87 27.99
C LYS A 2 -18.73 -19.70 27.07
N LEU A 3 -18.13 -20.79 26.59
CA LEU A 3 -16.97 -20.77 25.70
C LEU A 3 -17.34 -20.25 24.30
N VAL A 4 -18.42 -20.78 23.72
CA VAL A 4 -18.94 -20.33 22.42
C VAL A 4 -19.28 -18.84 22.45
N ALA A 5 -19.97 -18.39 23.51
CA ALA A 5 -20.33 -16.97 23.65
C ALA A 5 -19.12 -16.04 23.83
N ARG A 6 -17.99 -16.53 24.36
CA ARG A 6 -16.74 -15.75 24.46
C ARG A 6 -16.03 -15.69 23.12
N ALA A 7 -15.91 -16.83 22.42
CA ALA A 7 -15.30 -16.88 21.09
C ALA A 7 -16.04 -15.99 20.09
N ALA A 8 -17.38 -16.04 20.08
CA ALA A 8 -18.21 -15.20 19.23
C ALA A 8 -17.96 -13.69 19.47
N ARG A 9 -17.92 -13.26 20.74
CA ARG A 9 -17.64 -11.86 21.09
C ARG A 9 -16.25 -11.41 20.68
N ASN A 10 -15.24 -12.27 20.82
CA ASN A 10 -13.88 -11.94 20.39
C ASN A 10 -13.79 -11.75 18.87
N ILE A 11 -14.43 -12.64 18.10
CA ILE A 11 -14.49 -12.54 16.63
C ILE A 11 -15.24 -11.27 16.22
N GLU A 12 -16.36 -10.98 16.87
CA GLU A 12 -17.13 -9.76 16.62
C GLU A 12 -16.28 -8.50 16.84
N GLN A 13 -15.55 -8.41 17.96
CA GLN A 13 -14.66 -7.28 18.23
C GLN A 13 -13.53 -7.17 17.21
N LEU A 14 -12.93 -8.30 16.82
CA LEU A 14 -11.89 -8.33 15.79
C LEU A 14 -12.40 -7.80 14.45
N LEU A 15 -13.57 -8.25 14.01
CA LEU A 15 -14.17 -7.82 12.75
C LEU A 15 -14.60 -6.35 12.79
N ARG A 16 -15.13 -5.87 13.93
CA ARG A 16 -15.47 -4.46 14.12
C ARG A 16 -14.27 -3.53 13.97
N LYS A 17 -13.12 -3.89 14.57
CA LYS A 17 -11.88 -3.11 14.41
C LYS A 17 -11.40 -3.06 12.95
N ARG A 18 -11.46 -4.19 12.25
CA ARG A 18 -11.11 -4.26 10.81
C ARG A 18 -12.05 -3.43 9.94
N SER A 19 -13.35 -3.43 10.23
CA SER A 19 -14.34 -2.59 9.54
C SER A 19 -14.01 -1.12 9.72
N ALA A 20 -13.71 -0.69 10.95
CA ALA A 20 -13.38 0.70 11.25
C ALA A 20 -12.11 1.17 10.50
N ALA A 21 -11.07 0.34 10.45
CA ALA A 21 -9.85 0.63 9.68
C ALA A 21 -10.14 0.77 8.17
N LEU A 22 -11.02 -0.07 7.63
CA LEU A 22 -11.44 -0.02 6.23
C LEU A 22 -12.26 1.25 5.92
N GLU A 23 -13.22 1.60 6.78
CA GLU A 23 -14.04 2.81 6.64
C GLU A 23 -13.19 4.09 6.65
N LYS A 24 -12.18 4.14 7.54
CA LYS A 24 -11.21 5.24 7.60
C LYS A 24 -10.40 5.36 6.32
N LEU A 25 -9.90 4.22 5.80
CA LEU A 25 -9.14 4.19 4.55
C LEU A 25 -9.99 4.61 3.35
N ALA A 26 -11.23 4.12 3.25
CA ALA A 26 -12.14 4.48 2.18
C ALA A 26 -12.46 5.98 2.18
N THR A 27 -12.77 6.53 3.36
CA THR A 27 -13.05 7.96 3.52
C THR A 27 -11.82 8.81 3.14
N ALA A 28 -10.62 8.40 3.57
CA ALA A 28 -9.39 9.09 3.20
C ALA A 28 -9.15 9.06 1.68
N ALA A 29 -9.37 7.91 1.04
CA ALA A 29 -9.23 7.78 -0.41
C ALA A 29 -10.20 8.67 -1.19
N GLU A 30 -11.47 8.75 -0.77
CA GLU A 30 -12.45 9.65 -1.38
C GLU A 30 -12.03 11.12 -1.26
N VAL A 31 -11.57 11.54 -0.09
CA VAL A 31 -11.12 12.92 0.15
C VAL A 31 -9.88 13.24 -0.68
N PHE A 32 -8.83 12.41 -0.60
CA PHE A 32 -7.58 12.66 -1.31
C PHE A 32 -7.75 12.66 -2.82
N GLN A 33 -8.58 11.77 -3.36
CA GLN A 33 -8.88 11.80 -4.79
C GLN A 33 -9.65 13.08 -5.14
N MET A 34 -10.68 13.45 -4.38
CA MET A 34 -11.48 14.66 -4.66
C MET A 34 -10.65 15.94 -4.63
N GLU A 35 -9.67 16.03 -3.72
CA GLU A 35 -8.76 17.17 -3.60
C GLU A 35 -7.63 17.16 -4.63
N HIS A 36 -7.39 16.03 -5.30
CA HIS A 36 -6.33 15.89 -6.29
C HIS A 36 -6.58 16.74 -7.54
N VAL A 37 -5.56 17.49 -7.95
CA VAL A 37 -5.58 18.24 -9.20
C VAL A 37 -4.80 17.46 -10.25
N TRP A 38 -5.47 17.14 -11.35
CA TRP A 38 -4.86 16.45 -12.47
C TRP A 38 -3.67 17.23 -13.05
N LYS A 39 -2.56 16.53 -13.29
CA LYS A 39 -1.35 17.04 -13.95
C LYS A 39 -1.03 16.23 -15.21
N ASP A 40 -0.68 16.92 -16.30
CA ASP A 40 -0.27 16.24 -17.54
C ASP A 40 1.22 15.91 -17.58
N GLU A 41 2.03 16.69 -16.86
CA GLU A 41 3.48 16.57 -16.78
C GLU A 41 3.91 16.52 -15.32
N PHE A 42 4.96 15.75 -15.04
CA PHE A 42 5.55 15.57 -13.72
C PHE A 42 7.06 15.78 -13.81
N GLU A 43 7.63 16.53 -12.88
CA GLU A 43 9.09 16.66 -12.73
C GLU A 43 9.66 15.45 -11.98
N ASP A 44 10.96 15.18 -12.15
CA ASP A 44 11.64 13.94 -11.73
C ASP A 44 11.58 13.66 -10.22
N ASP A 45 11.34 14.67 -9.39
CA ASP A 45 11.25 14.62 -7.93
C ASP A 45 9.81 14.72 -7.37
N GLU A 46 8.79 14.90 -8.22
CA GLU A 46 7.40 15.05 -7.77
C GLU A 46 6.73 13.73 -7.33
N ILE A 47 7.27 12.58 -7.76
CA ILE A 47 6.73 11.27 -7.42
C ILE A 47 7.87 10.41 -6.86
N ALA A 48 7.65 9.77 -5.72
CA ALA A 48 8.55 8.75 -5.20
C ALA A 48 7.73 7.57 -4.67
N TYR A 49 8.01 6.37 -5.16
CA TYR A 49 7.32 5.17 -4.71
C TYR A 49 8.21 3.93 -4.83
N TYR A 50 7.91 2.90 -4.04
CA TYR A 50 8.49 1.59 -4.23
C TYR A 50 7.59 0.73 -5.11
N ASN A 51 8.11 0.28 -6.26
CA ASN A 51 7.43 -0.69 -7.11
C ASN A 51 7.75 -2.10 -6.62
N SER A 52 6.72 -2.91 -6.34
CA SER A 52 6.88 -4.22 -5.73
C SER A 52 7.55 -5.25 -6.62
N LYS A 53 7.54 -5.07 -7.94
CA LYS A 53 8.19 -5.97 -8.91
C LYS A 53 9.62 -5.56 -9.24
N ASP A 54 10.08 -4.42 -8.72
CA ASP A 54 11.46 -4.02 -8.93
C ASP A 54 12.40 -5.02 -8.25
N ASN A 55 13.44 -5.40 -8.99
CA ASN A 55 14.54 -6.15 -8.41
C ASN A 55 15.28 -5.24 -7.42
N LEU A 56 15.63 -5.80 -6.27
CA LEU A 56 16.26 -5.04 -5.17
C LEU A 56 17.75 -4.78 -5.42
N ASP A 57 18.30 -5.36 -6.49
CA ASP A 57 19.68 -5.13 -6.90
C ASP A 57 19.86 -3.69 -7.40
N ALA A 58 20.80 -2.98 -6.77
CA ALA A 58 21.03 -1.55 -6.99
C ALA A 58 21.30 -1.17 -8.46
N ASN A 59 21.82 -2.12 -9.26
CA ASN A 59 22.16 -1.91 -10.66
C ASN A 59 20.94 -1.98 -11.60
N GLU A 60 19.83 -2.62 -11.22
CA GLU A 60 18.63 -2.76 -12.08
C GLU A 60 17.63 -1.62 -11.94
N THR A 61 17.73 -0.87 -10.83
CA THR A 61 16.92 0.32 -10.54
C THR A 61 17.64 1.62 -10.85
N GLU A 62 18.96 1.58 -11.14
CA GLU A 62 19.73 2.74 -11.59
C GLU A 62 19.13 3.32 -12.89
N GLY A 63 18.68 4.57 -12.83
CA GLY A 63 18.04 5.27 -13.96
C GLY A 63 16.52 5.13 -14.03
N ARG A 64 15.86 4.32 -13.17
CA ARG A 64 14.40 4.35 -13.04
C ARG A 64 14.00 5.59 -12.23
N LYS A 65 13.24 6.48 -12.87
CA LYS A 65 12.68 7.67 -12.24
C LYS A 65 11.71 7.28 -11.10
N TYR A 66 11.55 8.14 -10.11
CA TYR A 66 10.51 8.05 -9.08
C TYR A 66 10.62 6.88 -8.08
N ARG A 67 11.82 6.36 -7.77
CA ARG A 67 11.97 5.11 -7.01
C ARG A 67 12.49 5.26 -5.59
N ILE A 68 11.76 4.66 -4.64
CA ILE A 68 12.17 4.48 -3.25
C ILE A 68 12.88 3.12 -3.09
N ARG A 69 13.88 3.07 -2.20
CA ARG A 69 14.55 1.85 -1.76
C ARG A 69 14.20 1.56 -0.30
N PRO A 70 13.24 0.66 -0.04
CA PRO A 70 12.85 0.28 1.32
C PRO A 70 13.96 -0.43 2.09
N ASP A 71 13.96 -0.30 3.43
CA ASP A 71 14.84 -1.04 4.34
C ASP A 71 14.13 -2.29 4.85
N PHE A 72 14.21 -3.36 4.06
CA PHE A 72 13.49 -4.60 4.32
C PHE A 72 14.03 -5.39 5.52
N LYS A 73 13.12 -5.83 6.39
CA LYS A 73 13.42 -6.67 7.56
C LYS A 73 12.50 -7.87 7.60
N GLU A 74 12.97 -8.99 8.15
CA GLU A 74 12.11 -10.14 8.37
C GLU A 74 10.99 -9.79 9.37
N ASP A 75 9.74 -10.02 8.97
CA ASP A 75 8.58 -9.87 9.85
C ASP A 75 7.91 -11.23 10.10
N PRO A 76 7.93 -11.74 11.35
CA PRO A 76 7.28 -12.98 11.74
C PRO A 76 5.77 -13.02 11.50
N SER A 77 5.10 -11.86 11.52
CA SER A 77 3.65 -11.72 11.30
C SER A 77 3.28 -12.03 9.85
N TYR A 78 4.15 -11.69 8.91
CA TYR A 78 3.96 -11.91 7.48
C TYR A 78 4.75 -13.10 6.93
N LYS A 79 5.76 -13.57 7.67
CA LYS A 79 6.70 -14.64 7.28
C LYS A 79 7.46 -14.29 5.99
N ARG A 80 7.87 -13.03 5.88
CA ARG A 80 8.65 -12.49 4.75
C ARG A 80 9.29 -11.15 5.11
N LEU A 81 10.05 -10.62 4.17
CA LEU A 81 10.63 -9.28 4.25
C LEU A 81 9.57 -8.20 4.08
N THR A 82 9.55 -7.22 4.98
CA THR A 82 8.67 -6.06 4.95
C THR A 82 9.39 -4.78 5.38
N ASP A 83 8.91 -3.63 4.91
CA ASP A 83 9.29 -2.31 5.41
C ASP A 83 8.02 -1.57 5.87
N HIS A 84 8.04 -1.14 7.13
CA HIS A 84 6.92 -0.45 7.78
C HIS A 84 6.94 1.07 7.60
N ASN A 85 7.98 1.62 6.99
CA ASN A 85 8.07 3.05 6.70
C ASN A 85 7.42 3.44 5.38
N HIS A 86 7.23 2.48 4.47
CA HIS A 86 6.74 2.75 3.12
C HIS A 86 5.61 1.80 2.73
N THR A 87 4.89 2.18 1.70
CA THR A 87 3.97 1.35 0.92
C THR A 87 4.67 0.77 -0.31
N ALA A 88 4.15 -0.35 -0.81
CA ALA A 88 4.54 -0.92 -2.09
C ALA A 88 3.44 -0.73 -3.12
N VAL A 89 3.82 -0.52 -4.37
CA VAL A 89 2.89 -0.38 -5.50
C VAL A 89 3.11 -1.51 -6.48
N HIS A 90 2.05 -2.24 -6.80
CA HIS A 90 2.01 -3.21 -7.87
C HIS A 90 1.33 -2.58 -9.10
N ILE A 91 2.04 -2.58 -10.22
CA ILE A 91 1.52 -2.19 -11.54
C ILE A 91 1.49 -3.45 -12.43
N PRO A 92 0.35 -3.77 -13.07
CA PRO A 92 0.27 -4.83 -14.08
C PRO A 92 1.28 -4.63 -15.21
N THR A 93 1.80 -5.71 -15.78
CA THR A 93 2.88 -5.66 -16.78
C THR A 93 2.44 -5.10 -18.14
N ASP A 94 1.14 -5.14 -18.42
CA ASP A 94 0.51 -4.59 -19.62
C ASP A 94 0.22 -3.09 -19.53
N ILE A 95 0.48 -2.46 -18.38
CA ILE A 95 0.26 -1.03 -18.13
C ILE A 95 1.61 -0.30 -18.05
N SER A 96 1.71 0.84 -18.75
CA SER A 96 2.90 1.69 -18.68
C SER A 96 2.91 2.53 -17.40
N GLU A 97 3.93 2.29 -16.55
CA GLU A 97 4.14 3.03 -15.29
C GLU A 97 4.31 4.55 -15.50
N GLY A 98 4.83 4.95 -16.66
CA GLY A 98 5.06 6.36 -17.00
C GLY A 98 3.88 7.06 -17.67
N SER A 99 2.73 6.37 -17.82
CA SER A 99 1.54 7.01 -18.38
C SER A 99 0.97 8.04 -17.41
N THR A 100 0.47 9.16 -17.93
CA THR A 100 -0.09 10.26 -17.13
C THR A 100 -1.17 9.78 -16.15
N ILE A 101 -1.99 8.80 -16.53
CA ILE A 101 -3.01 8.18 -15.66
C ILE A 101 -2.36 7.53 -14.43
N ILE A 102 -1.32 6.72 -14.64
CA ILE A 102 -0.64 6.03 -13.55
C ILE A 102 0.17 7.00 -12.69
N LEU A 103 0.79 8.01 -13.28
CA LEU A 103 1.51 9.05 -12.52
C LEU A 103 0.56 9.85 -11.61
N ASN A 104 -0.63 10.21 -12.08
CA ASN A 104 -1.64 10.85 -11.23
C ASN A 104 -2.12 9.94 -10.11
N GLU A 105 -2.36 8.66 -10.39
CA GLU A 105 -2.73 7.68 -9.36
C GLU A 105 -1.63 7.50 -8.32
N LEU A 106 -0.38 7.39 -8.75
CA LEU A 106 0.78 7.30 -7.85
C LEU A 106 0.87 8.51 -6.93
N ASN A 107 0.65 9.71 -7.48
CA ASN A 107 0.68 10.96 -6.74
C ASN A 107 -0.38 10.99 -5.64
N TRP A 108 -1.68 10.95 -5.98
CA TRP A 108 -2.71 11.14 -4.96
C TRP A 108 -2.78 9.97 -3.96
N THR A 109 -2.46 8.74 -4.40
CA THR A 109 -2.48 7.56 -3.50
C THR A 109 -1.31 7.53 -2.52
N GLU A 110 -0.28 8.35 -2.69
CA GLU A 110 0.82 8.49 -1.72
C GLU A 110 0.29 8.84 -0.33
N ALA A 111 -0.69 9.76 -0.27
CA ALA A 111 -1.30 10.21 0.98
C ALA A 111 -1.99 9.09 1.79
N LEU A 112 -2.31 7.95 1.16
CA LEU A 112 -2.88 6.79 1.86
C LEU A 112 -1.88 6.12 2.81
N GLU A 113 -0.57 6.30 2.61
CA GLU A 113 0.49 5.72 3.44
C GLU A 113 0.30 6.06 4.92
N GLU A 114 0.00 7.33 5.23
CA GLU A 114 -0.23 7.75 6.60
C GLU A 114 -1.48 7.08 7.20
N THR A 115 -2.55 6.92 6.42
CA THR A 115 -3.75 6.22 6.88
C THR A 115 -3.47 4.74 7.16
N PHE A 116 -2.68 4.08 6.30
CA PHE A 116 -2.23 2.70 6.54
C PHE A 116 -1.41 2.58 7.82
N ARG A 117 -0.47 3.51 8.05
CA ARG A 117 0.39 3.53 9.23
C ARG A 117 -0.43 3.73 10.50
N ILE A 118 -1.33 4.71 10.53
CA ILE A 118 -2.19 4.95 11.70
C ILE A 118 -3.06 3.72 11.99
N ASN A 119 -3.64 3.08 10.97
CA ASN A 119 -4.41 1.84 11.17
C ASN A 119 -3.57 0.74 11.85
N LYS A 120 -2.31 0.56 11.42
CA LYS A 120 -1.40 -0.44 12.01
C LYS A 120 -0.98 -0.08 13.43
N GLU A 121 -0.81 1.21 13.74
CA GLU A 121 -0.53 1.69 15.09
C GLU A 121 -1.72 1.47 16.04
N GLU A 122 -2.94 1.71 15.56
CA GLU A 122 -4.18 1.48 16.31
C GLU A 122 -4.48 -0.02 16.53
N ASP A 123 -4.18 -0.87 15.54
CA ASP A 123 -4.28 -2.33 15.64
C ASP A 123 -3.04 -3.04 15.09
N PRO A 124 -2.04 -3.34 15.97
CA PRO A 124 -0.83 -4.06 15.59
C PRO A 124 -1.09 -5.48 15.03
N SER A 125 -2.29 -6.04 15.21
CA SER A 125 -2.66 -7.34 14.65
C SER A 125 -3.15 -7.29 13.20
N LEU A 126 -3.33 -6.09 12.63
CA LEU A 126 -3.65 -5.95 11.22
C LEU A 126 -2.54 -6.50 10.35
N LEU A 127 -2.96 -7.31 9.38
CA LEU A 127 -2.10 -7.79 8.30
C LEU A 127 -2.19 -6.79 7.13
N TRP A 128 -2.06 -7.27 5.90
CA TRP A 128 -2.07 -6.44 4.69
C TRP A 128 -3.25 -5.48 4.65
N GLN A 129 -2.94 -4.24 4.34
CA GLN A 129 -3.90 -3.22 3.94
C GLN A 129 -3.65 -2.89 2.47
N VAL A 130 -4.71 -2.81 1.67
CA VAL A 130 -4.58 -2.71 0.22
C VAL A 130 -5.63 -1.74 -0.34
N PHE A 131 -5.17 -0.81 -1.16
CA PHE A 131 -6.01 0.01 -2.03
C PHE A 131 -5.83 -0.48 -3.48
N GLY A 132 -6.93 -0.84 -4.13
CA GLY A 132 -6.95 -1.20 -5.55
C GLY A 132 -7.59 -0.08 -6.37
N SER A 133 -6.81 0.55 -7.25
CA SER A 133 -7.29 1.57 -8.16
C SER A 133 -8.09 0.97 -9.31
N ALA A 134 -9.09 1.70 -9.80
CA ALA A 134 -9.79 1.36 -11.04
C ALA A 134 -8.87 1.33 -12.28
N THR A 135 -7.68 1.94 -12.19
CA THR A 135 -6.65 1.96 -13.23
C THR A 135 -5.81 0.68 -13.29
N GLY A 136 -5.97 -0.23 -12.32
CA GLY A 136 -5.19 -1.46 -12.20
C GLY A 136 -3.97 -1.34 -11.28
N LEU A 137 -3.58 -0.12 -10.88
CA LEU A 137 -2.58 0.11 -9.83
C LEU A 137 -3.08 -0.41 -8.47
N THR A 138 -2.23 -1.11 -7.74
CA THR A 138 -2.53 -1.56 -6.37
C THR A 138 -1.46 -1.07 -5.41
N ARG A 139 -1.84 -0.36 -4.34
CA ARG A 139 -0.94 0.09 -3.27
C ARG A 139 -1.22 -0.69 -1.99
N TYR A 140 -0.20 -1.20 -1.33
CA TYR A 140 -0.35 -1.98 -0.11
C TYR A 140 0.71 -1.67 0.96
N TYR A 141 0.33 -1.94 2.21
CA TYR A 141 1.14 -1.72 3.40
C TYR A 141 1.17 -2.98 4.30
N PRO A 142 2.31 -3.32 4.94
CA PRO A 142 3.64 -2.70 4.76
C PRO A 142 4.22 -2.98 3.37
N ALA A 143 5.23 -2.23 2.94
CA ALA A 143 5.93 -2.52 1.70
C ALA A 143 6.57 -3.90 1.77
N SER A 144 6.54 -4.64 0.67
CA SER A 144 7.17 -5.96 0.54
C SER A 144 7.36 -6.28 -0.93
N PRO A 145 8.46 -6.95 -1.34
CA PRO A 145 8.64 -7.39 -2.71
C PRO A 145 7.52 -8.34 -3.14
N TRP A 146 7.11 -8.22 -4.40
CA TRP A 146 6.16 -9.14 -5.01
C TRP A 146 6.80 -10.51 -5.18
N ILE A 147 6.07 -11.58 -4.82
CA ILE A 147 6.50 -12.94 -5.15
C ILE A 147 5.77 -13.33 -6.43
N ASP A 148 6.50 -13.36 -7.53
CA ASP A 148 6.02 -14.02 -8.74
C ASP A 148 6.33 -15.52 -8.60
N THR A 149 5.31 -16.35 -8.43
CA THR A 149 5.46 -17.82 -8.39
C THR A 149 5.26 -18.46 -9.76
N SER A 150 5.35 -17.68 -10.84
CA SER A 150 5.26 -18.17 -12.23
C SER A 150 6.39 -19.14 -12.58
#